data_AF-A0A0D2MVM9-F1
#
_entry.id   AF-A0A0D2MVM9-F1
#
_cell.length_a   1.000
_cell.length_b   1.000
_cell.length_c   1.000
_cell.angle_alpha   90.00
_cell.angle_beta   90.00
_cell.angle_gamma   90.00
#
_symmetry.space_group_name_H-M   'P 1'
#
loop_
_entity.id
_entity.type
_entity.pdbx_description
1 polymer ?
#
loop_
_entity_poly.entity_id
_entity_poly.type
_entity_poly.pdbx_seq_one_letter_code
_entity_poly.pdbx_strand_id
1 'polypeptide(L)'
;METVTADVTQLAQQLPELGLRDWAAAATEQAVRGHVTAAFGALEERAGLAVKALLAQLGDGPDKPGADAAAPLADAFACTSEAIQRCTMAMLQGLRAYQQRHAALVGPVLPQLGDITAGQMQALLTGLVGGFMALGRVKDDAVSLLREGAAAAPPSGQEPGGAAARTRAWSGAGASSGEPKTGLLLLLAKLCLFMESATVPAVMEELAMNFPPQSGDPDQPPPFLAGEVARRMGTAAQLLLAAYVEAHGRALALAVGRSSGATNWLDASEPRAPRPVCDLLLERLGRAEAEVERLVEASGGRVQGPADALRKDGAGHHRGGGSSVSDRDPGYALGSVAVERGVARLFRARTKITGTVKFTQAALLGAIAASGLKSLAESVRLQTLGRAGLQQLQLDAAYLRPRLLRLAGGGGGGGAEGVAQLVDEVVAAGAERAVEAGQLLDQAALDRILAAAGEGGAA
;
A
#
# COMPACT_ATOMS: atom_id res chain seq x y z
N MET A 1 31.28 -12.14 37.69
CA MET A 1 31.68 -11.27 36.55
C MET A 1 32.94 -10.51 36.90
N GLU A 2 32.98 -9.75 38.01
CA GLU A 2 34.22 -9.09 38.50
C GLU A 2 35.38 -10.08 38.70
N THR A 3 35.08 -11.29 39.18
CA THR A 3 36.06 -12.40 39.31
C THR A 3 36.67 -12.80 37.97
N VAL A 4 35.84 -13.02 36.93
CA VAL A 4 36.30 -13.42 35.59
C VAL A 4 37.15 -12.32 34.93
N THR A 5 36.74 -11.05 35.08
CA THR A 5 37.53 -9.93 34.55
C THR A 5 38.86 -9.78 35.27
N ALA A 6 38.90 -9.99 36.59
CA ALA A 6 40.14 -10.00 37.37
C ALA A 6 41.05 -11.17 36.97
N ASP A 7 40.50 -12.37 36.81
CA ASP A 7 41.23 -13.58 36.43
C ASP A 7 41.82 -13.45 35.00
N VAL A 8 41.04 -12.97 34.03
CA VAL A 8 41.52 -12.70 32.66
C VAL A 8 42.62 -11.62 32.66
N THR A 9 42.49 -10.61 33.52
CA THR A 9 43.50 -9.54 33.65
C THR A 9 44.79 -10.09 34.24
N GLN A 10 44.71 -10.91 35.28
CA GLN A 10 45.86 -11.52 35.94
C GLN A 10 46.55 -12.55 35.04
N LEU A 11 45.79 -13.38 34.32
CA LEU A 11 46.33 -14.33 33.34
C LEU A 11 46.98 -13.62 32.15
N ALA A 12 46.40 -12.53 31.66
CA ALA A 12 46.99 -11.72 30.59
C ALA A 12 48.30 -11.03 31.00
N GLN A 13 48.48 -10.71 32.30
CA GLN A 13 49.75 -10.20 32.81
C GLN A 13 50.84 -11.28 32.86
N GLN A 14 50.47 -12.52 33.10
CA GLN A 14 51.42 -13.64 33.18
C GLN A 14 51.72 -14.30 31.83
N LEU A 15 50.80 -14.21 30.86
CA LEU A 15 50.91 -14.85 29.55
C LEU A 15 50.47 -13.90 28.42
N PRO A 16 51.25 -12.86 28.09
CA PRO A 16 50.89 -11.87 27.08
C PRO A 16 50.80 -12.44 25.66
N GLU A 17 51.58 -13.49 25.35
CA GLU A 17 51.63 -14.16 24.04
C GLU A 17 50.30 -14.80 23.61
N LEU A 18 49.39 -15.06 24.56
CA LEU A 18 48.09 -15.67 24.29
C LEU A 18 47.03 -14.68 23.82
N GLY A 19 47.30 -13.35 23.88
CA GLY A 19 46.33 -12.34 23.43
C GLY A 19 44.97 -12.42 24.13
N LEU A 20 44.93 -12.92 25.38
CA LEU A 20 43.67 -13.27 26.07
C LEU A 20 42.70 -12.08 26.19
N ARG A 21 43.22 -10.85 26.27
CA ARG A 21 42.41 -9.63 26.29
C ARG A 21 41.72 -9.38 24.96
N ASP A 22 42.42 -9.60 23.85
CA ASP A 22 41.86 -9.40 22.50
C ASP A 22 40.81 -10.47 22.19
N TRP A 23 41.06 -11.72 22.60
CA TRP A 23 40.06 -12.79 22.53
C TRP A 23 38.84 -12.52 23.41
N ALA A 24 39.04 -12.07 24.65
CA ALA A 24 37.94 -11.73 25.54
C ALA A 24 37.13 -10.52 25.01
N ALA A 25 37.78 -9.52 24.45
CA ALA A 25 37.14 -8.38 23.80
C ALA A 25 36.33 -8.84 22.58
N ALA A 26 36.92 -9.62 21.66
CA ALA A 26 36.24 -10.15 20.48
C ALA A 26 35.05 -11.05 20.83
N ALA A 27 35.19 -11.92 21.84
CA ALA A 27 34.11 -12.78 22.30
C ALA A 27 32.96 -11.96 22.94
N THR A 28 33.30 -10.94 23.72
CA THR A 28 32.32 -10.02 24.31
C THR A 28 31.62 -9.20 23.23
N GLU A 29 32.36 -8.75 22.21
CA GLU A 29 31.80 -8.02 21.07
C GLU A 29 30.79 -8.87 20.31
N GLN A 30 31.17 -10.09 19.95
CA GLN A 30 30.30 -11.04 19.27
C GLN A 30 29.07 -11.38 20.10
N ALA A 31 29.21 -11.54 21.42
CA ALA A 31 28.10 -11.83 22.33
C ALA A 31 27.11 -10.66 22.40
N VAL A 32 27.60 -9.42 22.55
CA VAL A 32 26.76 -8.21 22.59
C VAL A 32 26.05 -8.01 21.26
N ARG A 33 26.76 -8.12 20.14
CA ARG A 33 26.18 -8.01 18.79
C ARG A 33 25.11 -9.06 18.54
N GLY A 34 25.37 -10.31 18.95
CA GLY A 34 24.41 -11.41 18.89
C GLY A 34 23.17 -11.13 19.72
N HIS A 35 23.35 -10.62 20.95
CA HIS A 35 22.24 -10.27 21.84
C HIS A 35 21.36 -9.15 21.27
N VAL A 36 21.96 -8.05 20.79
CA VAL A 36 21.22 -6.94 20.15
C VAL A 36 20.43 -7.45 18.95
N THR A 37 21.08 -8.22 18.07
CA THR A 37 20.43 -8.82 16.89
C THR A 37 19.24 -9.71 17.28
N ALA A 38 19.40 -10.55 18.30
CA ALA A 38 18.34 -11.42 18.81
C ALA A 38 17.17 -10.62 19.42
N ALA A 39 17.46 -9.54 20.16
CA ALA A 39 16.45 -8.67 20.76
C ALA A 39 15.58 -7.99 19.69
N PHE A 40 16.20 -7.46 18.63
CA PHE A 40 15.48 -6.88 17.49
C PHE A 40 14.67 -7.95 16.73
N GLY A 41 15.24 -9.14 16.49
CA GLY A 41 14.52 -10.25 15.86
C GLY A 41 13.30 -10.71 16.66
N ALA A 42 13.43 -10.84 17.98
CA ALA A 42 12.31 -11.19 18.86
C ALA A 42 11.25 -10.07 18.93
N LEU A 43 11.65 -8.81 18.75
CA LEU A 43 10.69 -7.72 18.64
C LEU A 43 9.91 -7.79 17.32
N GLU A 44 10.59 -8.03 16.21
CA GLU A 44 9.96 -8.21 14.89
C GLU A 44 8.95 -9.36 14.88
N GLU A 45 9.32 -10.51 15.45
CA GLU A 45 8.44 -11.67 15.56
C GLU A 45 7.20 -11.38 16.41
N ARG A 46 7.38 -10.73 17.58
CA ARG A 46 6.26 -10.32 18.44
C ARG A 46 5.35 -9.31 17.76
N ALA A 47 5.90 -8.34 17.04
CA ALA A 47 5.13 -7.39 16.25
C ALA A 47 4.32 -8.12 15.16
N GLY A 48 4.94 -9.07 14.46
CA GLY A 48 4.27 -9.91 13.47
C GLY A 48 3.13 -10.74 14.05
N LEU A 49 3.33 -11.36 15.22
CA LEU A 49 2.28 -12.12 15.93
C LEU A 49 1.14 -11.22 16.42
N ALA A 50 1.45 -10.05 16.96
CA ALA A 50 0.46 -9.09 17.44
C ALA A 50 -0.40 -8.56 16.28
N VAL A 51 0.23 -8.20 15.16
CA VAL A 51 -0.46 -7.81 13.94
C VAL A 51 -1.35 -8.96 13.45
N LYS A 52 -0.82 -10.19 13.32
CA LYS A 52 -1.62 -11.36 12.93
C LYS A 52 -2.81 -11.62 13.85
N ALA A 53 -2.65 -11.49 15.16
CA ALA A 53 -3.74 -11.72 16.12
C ALA A 53 -4.85 -10.68 15.98
N LEU A 54 -4.50 -9.41 15.85
CA LEU A 54 -5.46 -8.33 15.59
C LEU A 54 -6.15 -8.53 14.24
N LEU A 55 -5.43 -9.02 13.24
CA LEU A 55 -5.99 -9.36 11.93
C LEU A 55 -6.89 -10.60 11.94
N ALA A 56 -6.63 -11.58 12.81
CA ALA A 56 -7.51 -12.73 13.00
C ALA A 56 -8.85 -12.32 13.63
N GLN A 57 -8.85 -11.31 14.51
CA GLN A 57 -10.07 -10.72 15.07
C GLN A 57 -10.89 -9.96 14.01
N LEU A 58 -10.21 -9.32 13.04
CA LEU A 58 -10.82 -8.80 11.81
C LEU A 58 -11.25 -9.92 10.82
N GLY A 59 -10.77 -11.14 11.06
CA GLY A 59 -10.87 -12.32 10.22
C GLY A 59 -12.22 -13.04 10.25
N ASP A 60 -13.05 -12.85 11.28
CA ASP A 60 -14.20 -13.74 11.55
C ASP A 60 -15.59 -13.14 11.30
N GLY A 61 -15.72 -12.06 10.52
CA GLY A 61 -17.05 -11.55 10.13
C GLY A 61 -17.09 -10.86 8.76
N PRO A 62 -17.87 -11.42 7.82
CA PRO A 62 -18.80 -10.59 7.05
C PRO A 62 -20.19 -11.23 6.78
N ASP A 63 -20.46 -12.45 7.27
CA ASP A 63 -21.71 -13.19 6.94
C ASP A 63 -22.84 -13.05 7.98
N LYS A 64 -22.68 -12.21 9.00
CA LYS A 64 -23.78 -11.87 9.92
C LYS A 64 -24.24 -10.42 9.68
N PRO A 65 -25.43 -10.20 9.11
CA PRO A 65 -26.03 -8.87 9.08
C PRO A 65 -26.34 -8.45 10.53
N GLY A 66 -25.77 -7.33 10.99
CA GLY A 66 -26.13 -6.71 12.26
C GLY A 66 -25.14 -6.81 13.43
N ALA A 67 -23.91 -7.30 13.24
CA ALA A 67 -22.86 -7.16 14.26
C ALA A 67 -21.90 -6.02 13.86
N ASP A 68 -21.55 -5.15 14.81
CA ASP A 68 -20.61 -4.03 14.70
C ASP A 68 -19.19 -4.49 14.27
N ALA A 69 -19.06 -4.92 13.02
CA ALA A 69 -17.78 -5.16 12.34
C ALA A 69 -17.09 -3.84 11.91
N ALA A 70 -17.64 -2.69 12.34
CA ALA A 70 -17.28 -1.33 11.92
C ALA A 70 -16.24 -0.64 12.83
N ALA A 71 -16.21 -0.93 14.13
CA ALA A 71 -15.18 -0.46 15.08
C ALA A 71 -13.75 -1.05 14.90
N PRO A 72 -13.55 -2.31 14.44
CA PRO A 72 -12.27 -2.98 14.62
C PRO A 72 -11.15 -2.48 13.70
N LEU A 73 -11.41 -1.79 12.58
CA LEU A 73 -10.33 -1.32 11.67
C LEU A 73 -9.61 -0.07 12.18
N ALA A 74 -10.37 0.91 12.66
CA ALA A 74 -9.80 2.13 13.25
C ALA A 74 -9.09 1.79 14.57
N ASP A 75 -9.71 0.96 15.40
CA ASP A 75 -9.13 0.48 16.65
C ASP A 75 -7.88 -0.39 16.41
N ALA A 76 -7.92 -1.30 15.43
CA ALA A 76 -6.75 -2.07 15.05
C ALA A 76 -5.62 -1.17 14.55
N PHE A 77 -5.91 -0.15 13.74
CA PHE A 77 -4.91 0.83 13.32
C PHE A 77 -4.31 1.57 14.52
N ALA A 78 -5.15 2.12 15.41
CA ALA A 78 -4.69 2.84 16.60
C ALA A 78 -3.81 1.95 17.48
N CYS A 79 -4.26 0.74 17.82
CA CYS A 79 -3.48 -0.17 18.64
C CYS A 79 -2.17 -0.62 17.96
N THR A 80 -2.20 -0.96 16.66
CA THR A 80 -0.99 -1.44 15.96
C THR A 80 0.04 -0.33 15.75
N SER A 81 -0.38 0.84 15.26
CA SER A 81 0.50 2.00 15.06
C SER A 81 1.18 2.43 16.36
N GLU A 82 0.39 2.53 17.44
CA GLU A 82 0.88 2.91 18.76
C GLU A 82 1.81 1.85 19.34
N ALA A 83 1.50 0.57 19.17
CA ALA A 83 2.39 -0.53 19.58
C ALA A 83 3.70 -0.51 18.80
N ILE A 84 3.68 -0.33 17.48
CA ILE A 84 4.90 -0.23 16.65
C ILE A 84 5.76 0.94 17.13
N GLN A 85 5.17 2.12 17.33
CA GLN A 85 5.91 3.30 17.78
C GLN A 85 6.48 3.08 19.19
N ARG A 86 5.66 2.69 20.17
CA ARG A 86 6.11 2.47 21.55
C ARG A 86 7.20 1.40 21.64
N CYS A 87 7.04 0.27 20.96
CA CYS A 87 7.99 -0.82 21.04
C CYS A 87 9.34 -0.44 20.42
N THR A 88 9.32 0.29 19.31
CA THR A 88 10.54 0.76 18.64
C THR A 88 11.29 1.75 19.54
N MET A 89 10.59 2.69 20.16
CA MET A 89 11.16 3.68 21.08
C MET A 89 11.67 3.02 22.37
N ALA A 90 10.88 2.14 22.98
CA ALA A 90 11.27 1.42 24.19
C ALA A 90 12.51 0.55 23.98
N MET A 91 12.68 -0.03 22.78
CA MET A 91 13.89 -0.77 22.43
C MET A 91 15.12 0.14 22.40
N LEU A 92 15.06 1.29 21.71
CA LEU A 92 16.16 2.24 21.66
C LEU A 92 16.53 2.78 23.04
N GLN A 93 15.53 3.19 23.82
CA GLN A 93 15.72 3.70 25.18
C GLN A 93 16.27 2.62 26.12
N GLY A 94 15.79 1.38 26.00
CA GLY A 94 16.28 0.24 26.78
C GLY A 94 17.75 -0.08 26.47
N LEU A 95 18.13 -0.07 25.19
CA LEU A 95 19.53 -0.25 24.77
C LEU A 95 20.42 0.90 25.26
N ARG A 96 19.91 2.14 25.26
CA ARG A 96 20.64 3.29 25.78
C ARG A 96 20.87 3.18 27.29
N ALA A 97 19.85 2.81 28.05
CA ALA A 97 19.95 2.59 29.49
C ALA A 97 20.93 1.44 29.81
N TYR A 98 20.92 0.36 29.01
CA TYR A 98 21.87 -0.73 29.12
C TYR A 98 23.32 -0.25 28.88
N GLN A 99 23.54 0.54 27.82
CA GLN A 99 24.85 1.12 27.52
C GLN A 99 25.36 2.01 28.67
N GLN A 100 24.50 2.85 29.25
CA GLN A 100 24.86 3.72 30.38
C GLN A 100 25.21 2.91 31.64
N ARG A 101 24.42 1.88 31.94
CA ARG A 101 24.63 1.02 33.12
C ARG A 101 25.92 0.20 33.01
N HIS A 102 26.31 -0.18 31.81
CA HIS A 102 27.47 -1.04 31.55
C HIS A 102 28.59 -0.31 30.78
N ALA A 103 28.68 1.01 30.91
CA ALA A 103 29.60 1.85 30.13
C ALA A 103 31.08 1.43 30.25
N ALA A 104 31.51 0.97 31.44
CA ALA A 104 32.87 0.51 31.68
C ALA A 104 33.24 -0.79 30.92
N LEU A 105 32.25 -1.62 30.60
CA LEU A 105 32.43 -2.91 29.91
C LEU A 105 32.16 -2.79 28.42
N VAL A 106 31.12 -2.05 28.05
CA VAL A 106 30.65 -1.96 26.66
C VAL A 106 31.35 -0.83 25.90
N GLY A 107 31.70 0.26 26.58
CA GLY A 107 32.36 1.42 25.97
C GLY A 107 33.68 1.09 25.26
N PRO A 108 34.63 0.35 25.89
CA PRO A 108 35.90 0.00 25.25
C PRO A 108 35.77 -1.12 24.21
N VAL A 109 34.78 -1.99 24.37
CA VAL A 109 34.66 -3.24 23.61
C VAL A 109 33.77 -3.07 22.37
N LEU A 110 32.90 -2.07 22.34
CA LEU A 110 31.95 -1.87 21.25
C LEU A 110 31.84 -0.39 20.84
N PRO A 111 32.90 0.20 20.26
CA PRO A 111 32.84 1.57 19.75
C PRO A 111 31.70 1.73 18.72
N GLN A 112 31.40 0.69 17.94
CA GLN A 112 30.37 0.71 16.90
C GLN A 112 28.96 0.29 17.36
N LEU A 113 28.66 0.27 18.67
CA LEU A 113 27.32 -0.13 19.14
C LEU A 113 26.19 0.74 18.57
N GLY A 114 26.45 2.04 18.36
CA GLY A 114 25.51 2.94 17.71
C GLY A 114 25.19 2.48 16.29
N ASP A 115 26.21 2.13 15.52
CA ASP A 115 26.08 1.69 14.13
C ASP A 115 25.38 0.33 14.03
N ILE A 116 25.68 -0.59 14.95
CA ILE A 116 24.97 -1.88 15.04
C ILE A 116 23.49 -1.66 15.37
N THR A 117 23.19 -0.78 16.33
CA THR A 117 21.81 -0.47 16.73
C THR A 117 21.02 0.17 15.59
N ALA A 118 21.63 1.14 14.90
CA ALA A 118 21.09 1.80 13.73
C ALA A 118 20.82 0.79 12.58
N GLY A 119 21.78 -0.11 12.30
CA GLY A 119 21.62 -1.15 11.29
C GLY A 119 20.54 -2.19 11.64
N GLN A 120 20.44 -2.61 12.90
CA GLN A 120 19.37 -3.51 13.34
C GLN A 120 18.00 -2.83 13.32
N MET A 121 17.93 -1.53 13.61
CA MET A 121 16.71 -0.75 13.49
C MET A 121 16.25 -0.65 12.02
N GLN A 122 17.17 -0.38 11.09
CA GLN A 122 16.86 -0.44 9.66
C GLN A 122 16.34 -1.82 9.24
N ALA A 123 16.97 -2.89 9.75
CA ALA A 123 16.55 -4.25 9.47
C ALA A 123 15.15 -4.58 10.03
N LEU A 124 14.83 -4.11 11.24
CA LEU A 124 13.51 -4.24 11.84
C LEU A 124 12.45 -3.56 10.97
N LEU A 125 12.62 -2.28 10.65
CA LEU A 125 11.64 -1.52 9.86
C LEU A 125 11.46 -2.12 8.45
N THR A 126 12.54 -2.58 7.82
CA THR A 126 12.48 -3.27 6.53
C THR A 126 11.78 -4.63 6.64
N GLY A 127 12.02 -5.36 7.74
CA GLY A 127 11.36 -6.63 8.06
C GLY A 127 9.85 -6.48 8.23
N LEU A 128 9.42 -5.44 8.96
CA LEU A 128 8.01 -5.08 9.10
C LEU A 128 7.34 -4.82 7.74
N VAL A 129 7.99 -4.05 6.85
CA VAL A 129 7.49 -3.81 5.49
C VAL A 129 7.35 -5.11 4.70
N GLY A 130 8.38 -5.97 4.70
CA GLY A 130 8.31 -7.29 4.07
C GLY A 130 7.19 -8.16 4.64
N GLY A 131 6.98 -8.07 5.96
CA GLY A 131 5.91 -8.72 6.68
C GLY A 131 4.51 -8.27 6.25
N PHE A 132 4.28 -6.96 6.14
CA PHE A 132 3.02 -6.39 5.66
C PHE A 132 2.73 -6.82 4.22
N MET A 133 3.73 -6.78 3.33
CA MET A 133 3.59 -7.24 1.96
C MET A 133 3.23 -8.74 1.89
N ALA A 134 3.84 -9.56 2.76
CA ALA A 134 3.52 -10.98 2.85
C ALA A 134 2.09 -11.24 3.34
N LEU A 135 1.62 -10.51 4.37
CA LEU A 135 0.24 -10.59 4.86
C LEU A 135 -0.78 -10.14 3.81
N GLY A 136 -0.47 -9.07 3.07
CA GLY A 136 -1.27 -8.62 1.93
C GLY A 136 -1.16 -9.52 0.70
N ARG A 137 -0.28 -10.54 0.72
CA ARG A 137 0.05 -11.40 -0.43
C ARG A 137 0.42 -10.61 -1.69
N VAL A 138 0.99 -9.42 -1.50
CA VAL A 138 1.44 -8.56 -2.59
C VAL A 138 2.90 -8.91 -2.88
N LYS A 139 3.16 -9.38 -4.10
CA LYS A 139 4.53 -9.66 -4.55
C LYS A 139 5.23 -8.34 -4.86
N ASP A 140 6.45 -8.21 -4.37
CA ASP A 140 7.31 -7.08 -4.67
C ASP A 140 8.46 -7.55 -5.59
N ASP A 141 8.25 -7.38 -6.90
CA ASP A 141 9.29 -7.66 -7.90
C ASP A 141 10.45 -6.65 -7.78
N ALA A 142 10.25 -5.47 -7.17
CA ALA A 142 11.28 -4.44 -7.00
C ALA A 142 12.17 -4.67 -5.76
N VAL A 143 11.62 -5.18 -4.66
CA VAL A 143 12.39 -5.58 -3.46
C VAL A 143 13.25 -6.82 -3.71
N SER A 144 12.83 -7.70 -4.62
CA SER A 144 13.61 -8.87 -5.01
C SER A 144 14.90 -8.50 -5.75
N LEU A 145 14.85 -7.45 -6.60
CA LEU A 145 16.00 -6.99 -7.40
C LEU A 145 17.01 -6.14 -6.59
N LEU A 146 16.54 -5.40 -5.58
CA LEU A 146 17.43 -4.64 -4.68
C LEU A 146 18.09 -5.52 -3.60
N ARG A 147 17.51 -6.68 -3.30
CA ARG A 147 18.14 -7.71 -2.45
C ARG A 147 19.39 -8.30 -3.12
N GLU A 148 19.39 -8.41 -4.45
CA GLU A 148 20.56 -8.83 -5.23
C GLU A 148 21.60 -7.71 -5.36
N GLY A 149 21.17 -6.43 -5.47
CA GLY A 149 22.07 -5.27 -5.50
C GLY A 149 22.76 -4.94 -4.16
N ALA A 150 22.14 -5.29 -3.02
CA ALA A 150 22.74 -5.19 -1.69
C ALA A 150 23.60 -6.41 -1.30
N ALA A 151 23.68 -7.43 -2.17
CA ALA A 151 24.58 -8.56 -2.01
C ALA A 151 25.99 -8.27 -2.56
N ALA A 152 26.48 -7.04 -2.35
CA ALA A 152 27.91 -6.77 -2.41
C ALA A 152 28.56 -7.53 -1.23
N ALA A 153 29.58 -8.32 -1.55
CA ALA A 153 30.20 -9.35 -0.71
C ALA A 153 30.27 -8.99 0.79
N PRO A 154 29.78 -9.85 1.70
CA PRO A 154 30.10 -9.70 3.11
C PRO A 154 31.60 -9.96 3.34
N PRO A 155 32.25 -9.25 4.27
CA PRO A 155 33.52 -9.74 4.80
C PRO A 155 33.29 -11.14 5.37
N SER A 156 34.17 -12.05 5.02
CA SER A 156 34.15 -13.48 5.31
C SER A 156 33.66 -13.78 6.74
N GLY A 157 32.52 -14.46 6.90
CA GLY A 157 32.11 -15.06 8.19
C GLY A 157 30.65 -14.91 8.64
N GLN A 158 29.77 -14.23 7.91
CA GLN A 158 28.34 -14.11 8.30
C GLN A 158 27.40 -14.85 7.34
N GLU A 159 26.86 -15.97 7.82
CA GLU A 159 25.78 -16.74 7.20
C GLU A 159 24.55 -15.86 6.89
N PRO A 160 23.99 -15.88 5.66
CA PRO A 160 22.85 -15.05 5.23
C PRO A 160 21.47 -15.52 5.76
N GLY A 161 21.44 -16.32 6.84
CA GLY A 161 20.22 -17.00 7.31
C GLY A 161 19.15 -16.09 7.95
N GLY A 162 19.52 -14.91 8.45
CA GLY A 162 18.63 -14.09 9.28
C GLY A 162 17.48 -13.40 8.55
N ALA A 163 17.67 -12.88 7.34
CA ALA A 163 16.62 -12.12 6.64
C ALA A 163 15.54 -13.03 5.99
N ALA A 164 15.96 -14.21 5.52
CA ALA A 164 15.07 -15.23 4.96
C ALA A 164 14.25 -15.95 6.06
N ALA A 165 14.83 -16.15 7.25
CA ALA A 165 14.10 -16.68 8.40
C ALA A 165 13.07 -15.69 8.93
N ARG A 166 13.40 -14.39 9.00
CA ARG A 166 12.51 -13.31 9.44
C ARG A 166 11.26 -13.17 8.57
N THR A 167 11.40 -13.21 7.25
CA THR A 167 10.25 -13.18 6.32
C THR A 167 9.38 -14.44 6.41
N ARG A 168 9.94 -15.61 6.75
CA ARG A 168 9.15 -16.83 7.00
C ARG A 168 8.28 -16.75 8.25
N ALA A 169 8.68 -15.99 9.27
CA ALA A 169 7.89 -15.78 10.48
C ALA A 169 6.52 -15.11 10.17
N TRP A 170 6.48 -14.26 9.15
CA TRP A 170 5.25 -13.63 8.67
C TRP A 170 4.42 -14.56 7.79
N SER A 171 5.04 -15.50 7.06
CA SER A 171 4.32 -16.48 6.23
C SER A 171 3.85 -17.74 6.98
N GLY A 172 4.38 -18.00 8.18
CA GLY A 172 4.08 -19.20 8.98
C GLY A 172 2.78 -19.11 9.78
N ALA A 173 2.04 -20.22 9.78
CA ALA A 173 0.78 -20.53 10.47
C ALA A 173 -0.50 -19.88 9.89
N GLY A 174 -1.26 -20.67 9.13
CA GLY A 174 -2.64 -20.38 8.76
C GLY A 174 -2.85 -19.81 7.35
N ALA A 175 -2.24 -20.42 6.33
CA ALA A 175 -2.63 -20.13 4.94
C ALA A 175 -4.02 -20.74 4.66
N SER A 176 -5.08 -20.07 5.12
CA SER A 176 -6.38 -20.24 4.49
C SER A 176 -6.24 -19.82 3.02
N SER A 177 -6.68 -20.67 2.10
CA SER A 177 -6.50 -20.54 0.66
C SER A 177 -7.24 -19.35 0.01
N GLY A 178 -7.90 -18.50 0.79
CA GLY A 178 -8.71 -17.37 0.30
C GLY A 178 -7.90 -16.11 0.00
N GLU A 179 -8.37 -15.28 -0.94
CA GLU A 179 -7.79 -13.97 -1.24
C GLU A 179 -7.72 -13.07 0.02
N PRO A 180 -6.70 -12.19 0.13
CA PRO A 180 -6.60 -11.28 1.26
C PRO A 180 -7.83 -10.37 1.33
N LYS A 181 -8.37 -10.15 2.53
CA LYS A 181 -9.51 -9.25 2.74
C LYS A 181 -9.13 -7.82 2.33
N THR A 182 -10.07 -7.09 1.73
CA THR A 182 -9.84 -5.71 1.24
C THR A 182 -9.47 -4.75 2.38
N GLY A 183 -10.21 -4.78 3.50
CA GLY A 183 -9.90 -3.97 4.68
C GLY A 183 -8.50 -4.21 5.27
N LEU A 184 -7.95 -5.42 5.13
CA LEU A 184 -6.56 -5.72 5.53
C LEU A 184 -5.55 -4.97 4.66
N LEU A 185 -5.73 -5.00 3.34
CA LEU A 185 -4.84 -4.30 2.39
C LEU A 185 -4.80 -2.80 2.68
N LEU A 186 -5.97 -2.22 2.96
CA LEU A 186 -6.11 -0.80 3.27
C LEU A 186 -5.46 -0.44 4.62
N LEU A 187 -5.65 -1.26 5.66
CA LEU A 187 -5.02 -1.10 6.96
C LEU A 187 -3.48 -1.16 6.87
N LEU A 188 -2.95 -2.17 6.18
CA LEU A 188 -1.50 -2.33 5.98
C LEU A 188 -0.91 -1.15 5.20
N ALA A 189 -1.60 -0.67 4.15
CA ALA A 189 -1.19 0.51 3.42
C ALA A 189 -1.12 1.74 4.33
N LYS A 190 -2.12 1.94 5.20
CA LYS A 190 -2.13 3.05 6.16
C LYS A 190 -0.99 2.93 7.18
N LEU A 191 -0.68 1.73 7.67
CA LEU A 191 0.45 1.50 8.57
C LEU A 191 1.78 1.83 7.91
N CYS A 192 1.98 1.46 6.65
CA CYS A 192 3.17 1.86 5.89
C CYS A 192 3.30 3.40 5.81
N LEU A 193 2.22 4.11 5.49
CA LEU A 193 2.22 5.58 5.40
C LEU A 193 2.45 6.25 6.76
N PHE A 194 1.87 5.71 7.83
CA PHE A 194 2.14 6.17 9.20
C PHE A 194 3.61 5.96 9.58
N MET A 195 4.17 4.79 9.26
CA MET A 195 5.57 4.52 9.59
C MET A 195 6.52 5.43 8.80
N GLU A 196 6.22 5.69 7.53
CA GLU A 196 6.97 6.63 6.69
C GLU A 196 6.96 8.06 7.26
N SER A 197 5.80 8.54 7.70
CA SER A 197 5.60 9.94 8.11
C SER A 197 5.91 10.23 9.58
N ALA A 198 5.75 9.26 10.49
CA ALA A 198 5.88 9.47 11.93
C ALA A 198 6.96 8.59 12.57
N THR A 199 7.00 7.30 12.23
CA THR A 199 7.92 6.36 12.90
C THR A 199 9.37 6.55 12.43
N VAL A 200 9.61 6.65 11.13
CA VAL A 200 10.97 6.83 10.58
C VAL A 200 11.61 8.13 11.07
N PRO A 201 10.93 9.30 11.05
CA PRO A 201 11.49 10.53 11.62
C PRO A 201 11.79 10.43 13.12
N ALA A 202 10.87 9.86 13.93
CA ALA A 202 11.09 9.71 15.37
C ALA A 202 12.29 8.80 15.68
N VAL A 203 12.43 7.69 14.95
CA VAL A 203 13.59 6.80 15.07
C VAL A 203 14.88 7.51 14.68
N MET A 204 14.86 8.29 13.60
CA MET A 204 16.03 9.04 13.13
C MET A 204 16.50 10.06 14.18
N GLU A 205 15.57 10.80 14.78
CA GLU A 205 15.84 11.76 15.86
C GLU A 205 16.43 11.07 17.10
N GLU A 206 15.82 9.97 17.55
CA GLU A 206 16.33 9.20 18.70
C GLU A 206 17.72 8.61 18.47
N LEU A 207 17.97 8.07 17.27
CA LEU A 207 19.29 7.57 16.90
C LEU A 207 20.32 8.70 16.91
N ALA A 208 20.00 9.86 16.33
CA ALA A 208 20.89 11.02 16.33
C ALA A 208 21.22 11.51 17.75
N MET A 209 20.24 11.51 18.66
CA MET A 209 20.41 12.00 20.04
C MET A 209 21.13 11.02 20.96
N ASN A 210 20.87 9.72 20.82
CA ASN A 210 21.35 8.70 21.77
C ASN A 210 22.50 7.84 21.24
N PHE A 211 22.64 7.74 19.91
CA PHE A 211 23.57 6.87 19.22
C PHE A 211 24.24 7.61 18.05
N PRO A 212 25.00 8.70 18.32
CA PRO A 212 25.67 9.43 17.26
C PRO A 212 26.62 8.49 16.48
N PRO A 213 26.67 8.63 15.13
CA PRO A 213 27.49 7.76 14.30
C PRO A 213 28.97 7.90 14.72
N GLN A 214 29.61 6.75 14.94
CA GLN A 214 31.03 6.70 15.33
C GLN A 214 31.95 6.34 14.16
N SER A 215 31.39 5.81 13.08
CA SER A 215 32.07 5.59 11.80
C SER A 215 32.21 6.93 11.06
N GLY A 216 33.40 7.52 11.15
CA GLY A 216 33.79 8.76 10.45
C GLY A 216 34.35 8.53 9.05
N ASP A 217 34.13 7.36 8.44
CA ASP A 217 34.58 7.08 7.08
C ASP A 217 33.59 7.72 6.09
N PRO A 218 34.00 8.78 5.34
CA PRO A 218 33.10 9.49 4.43
C PRO A 218 32.62 8.63 3.25
N ASP A 219 33.30 7.50 2.97
CA ASP A 219 32.96 6.61 1.87
C ASP A 219 31.94 5.51 2.26
N GLN A 220 31.66 5.31 3.55
CA GLN A 220 30.65 4.35 4.00
C GLN A 220 29.27 5.00 4.20
N PRO A 221 28.20 4.40 3.65
CA PRO A 221 26.85 4.90 3.89
C PRO A 221 26.50 4.75 5.37
N PRO A 222 25.72 5.70 5.95
CA PRO A 222 25.35 5.62 7.35
C PRO A 222 24.56 4.33 7.61
N PRO A 223 24.70 3.74 8.81
CA PRO A 223 24.10 2.46 9.17
C PRO A 223 22.56 2.49 9.16
N PHE A 224 21.96 3.69 9.27
CA PHE A 224 20.53 3.93 9.10
C PHE A 224 20.28 4.96 7.99
N LEU A 225 19.68 4.49 6.90
CA LEU A 225 19.29 5.29 5.74
C LEU A 225 17.80 5.61 5.79
N ALA A 226 17.44 6.65 6.56
CA ALA A 226 16.04 7.06 6.75
C ALA A 226 15.29 7.23 5.43
N GLY A 227 15.92 7.85 4.42
CA GLY A 227 15.33 8.07 3.10
C GLY A 227 15.03 6.77 2.34
N GLU A 228 15.89 5.76 2.44
CA GLU A 228 15.65 4.45 1.79
C GLU A 228 14.54 3.67 2.51
N VAL A 229 14.51 3.71 3.84
CA VAL A 229 13.45 3.07 4.64
C VAL A 229 12.10 3.73 4.35
N ALA A 230 12.03 5.07 4.36
CA ALA A 230 10.83 5.83 4.02
C ALA A 230 10.35 5.51 2.59
N ARG A 231 11.26 5.53 1.61
CA ARG A 231 10.95 5.18 0.21
C ARG A 231 10.38 3.77 0.08
N ARG A 232 10.93 2.79 0.80
CA ARG A 232 10.40 1.41 0.82
C ARG A 232 9.00 1.34 1.43
N MET A 233 8.76 2.06 2.52
CA MET A 233 7.43 2.14 3.13
C MET A 233 6.41 2.77 2.17
N GLY A 234 6.75 3.88 1.53
CA GLY A 234 5.89 4.52 0.54
C GLY A 234 5.62 3.61 -0.67
N THR A 235 6.63 2.90 -1.15
CA THR A 235 6.46 1.93 -2.26
C THR A 235 5.53 0.79 -1.87
N ALA A 236 5.72 0.21 -0.68
CA ALA A 236 4.86 -0.85 -0.16
C ALA A 236 3.42 -0.37 0.03
N ALA A 237 3.22 0.84 0.57
CA ALA A 237 1.90 1.45 0.69
C ALA A 237 1.21 1.57 -0.68
N GLN A 238 1.91 2.05 -1.71
CA GLN A 238 1.36 2.17 -3.06
C GLN A 238 0.98 0.81 -3.66
N LEU A 239 1.81 -0.22 -3.47
CA LEU A 239 1.50 -1.58 -3.93
C LEU A 239 0.29 -2.19 -3.21
N LEU A 240 0.17 -1.98 -1.90
CA LEU A 240 -0.98 -2.42 -1.10
C LEU A 240 -2.27 -1.68 -1.50
N LEU A 241 -2.21 -0.37 -1.76
CA LEU A 241 -3.34 0.40 -2.28
C LEU A 241 -3.75 -0.05 -3.68
N ALA A 242 -2.78 -0.32 -4.56
CA ALA A 242 -3.07 -0.86 -5.87
C ALA A 242 -3.76 -2.22 -5.78
N ALA A 243 -3.31 -3.10 -4.88
CA ALA A 243 -3.95 -4.39 -4.63
C ALA A 243 -5.37 -4.25 -4.07
N TYR A 244 -5.61 -3.27 -3.19
CA TYR A 244 -6.95 -2.94 -2.68
C TYR A 244 -7.90 -2.53 -3.81
N VAL A 245 -7.46 -1.59 -4.67
CA VAL A 245 -8.24 -1.15 -5.84
C VAL A 245 -8.46 -2.30 -6.82
N GLU A 246 -7.46 -3.15 -7.07
CA GLU A 246 -7.58 -4.32 -7.95
C GLU A 246 -8.62 -5.32 -7.41
N ALA A 247 -8.64 -5.57 -6.09
CA ALA A 247 -9.59 -6.50 -5.47
C ALA A 247 -11.05 -6.03 -5.62
N HIS A 248 -11.34 -4.75 -5.30
CA HIS A 248 -12.67 -4.18 -5.53
C HIS A 248 -12.99 -4.09 -7.02
N GLY A 249 -12.04 -3.65 -7.84
CA GLY A 249 -12.19 -3.53 -9.29
C GLY A 249 -12.53 -4.86 -9.96
N ARG A 250 -11.90 -5.97 -9.54
CA ARG A 250 -12.21 -7.33 -10.02
C ARG A 250 -13.64 -7.73 -9.69
N ALA A 251 -14.12 -7.44 -8.48
CA ALA A 251 -15.50 -7.71 -8.09
C ALA A 251 -16.51 -6.93 -8.94
N LEU A 252 -16.24 -5.64 -9.22
CA LEU A 252 -17.06 -4.84 -10.12
C LEU A 252 -17.02 -5.38 -11.56
N ALA A 253 -15.83 -5.71 -12.07
CA ALA A 253 -15.62 -6.26 -13.42
C ALA A 253 -16.44 -7.53 -13.65
N LEU A 254 -16.46 -8.45 -12.68
CA LEU A 254 -17.27 -9.67 -12.75
C LEU A 254 -18.78 -9.36 -12.74
N ALA A 255 -19.23 -8.39 -11.95
CA ALA A 255 -20.63 -8.00 -11.91
C ALA A 255 -21.09 -7.40 -13.25
N VAL A 256 -20.32 -6.46 -13.81
CA VAL A 256 -20.65 -5.83 -15.10
C VAL A 256 -20.54 -6.81 -16.27
N GLY A 257 -19.51 -7.66 -16.28
CA GLY A 257 -19.33 -8.67 -17.32
C GLY A 257 -20.50 -9.67 -17.37
N ARG A 258 -20.94 -10.17 -16.20
CA ARG A 258 -22.13 -11.04 -16.12
C ARG A 258 -23.40 -10.34 -16.56
N SER A 259 -23.62 -9.10 -16.11
CA SER A 259 -24.82 -8.34 -16.50
C SER A 259 -24.85 -8.06 -18.00
N SER A 260 -23.72 -7.66 -18.58
CA SER A 260 -23.63 -7.35 -20.01
C SER A 260 -23.78 -8.59 -20.87
N GLY A 261 -23.19 -9.73 -20.48
CA GLY A 261 -23.33 -10.99 -21.22
C GLY A 261 -24.73 -11.61 -21.14
N ALA A 262 -25.49 -11.36 -20.06
CA ALA A 262 -26.85 -11.88 -19.91
C ALA A 262 -27.93 -11.00 -20.58
N THR A 263 -27.59 -9.76 -20.96
CA THR A 263 -28.55 -8.83 -21.57
C THR A 263 -28.63 -9.09 -23.08
N ASN A 264 -29.83 -9.32 -23.63
CA ASN A 264 -30.02 -9.28 -25.08
C ASN A 264 -30.06 -7.83 -25.56
N TRP A 265 -28.90 -7.31 -25.97
CA TRP A 265 -28.73 -5.93 -26.38
C TRP A 265 -29.36 -5.59 -27.74
N LEU A 266 -29.55 -6.58 -28.61
CA LEU A 266 -30.09 -6.39 -29.95
C LEU A 266 -31.60 -6.18 -29.90
N ASP A 267 -32.30 -7.03 -29.13
CA ASP A 267 -33.76 -7.00 -28.99
C ASP A 267 -34.21 -6.44 -27.63
N ALA A 268 -33.44 -5.50 -27.07
CA ALA A 268 -33.77 -4.89 -25.80
C ALA A 268 -35.11 -4.13 -25.88
N SER A 269 -35.87 -4.14 -24.79
CA SER A 269 -37.07 -3.32 -24.66
C SER A 269 -36.71 -1.84 -24.44
N GLU A 270 -37.66 -0.95 -24.72
CA GLU A 270 -37.52 0.48 -24.46
C GLU A 270 -37.14 0.76 -22.99
N PRO A 271 -36.16 1.62 -22.73
CA PRO A 271 -35.63 1.84 -21.39
C PRO A 271 -36.63 2.59 -20.50
N ARG A 272 -36.91 2.01 -19.32
CA ARG A 272 -37.85 2.57 -18.33
C ARG A 272 -37.22 2.88 -16.98
N ALA A 273 -36.07 2.26 -16.70
CA ALA A 273 -35.31 2.45 -15.48
C ALA A 273 -33.86 2.03 -15.73
N PRO A 274 -32.89 2.51 -14.94
CA PRO A 274 -31.54 1.98 -14.94
C PRO A 274 -31.51 0.47 -14.66
N ARG A 275 -30.55 -0.24 -15.23
CA ARG A 275 -30.42 -1.69 -14.95
C ARG A 275 -29.98 -1.93 -13.50
N PRO A 276 -30.39 -3.05 -12.86
CA PRO A 276 -30.03 -3.37 -11.47
C PRO A 276 -28.51 -3.46 -11.22
N VAL A 277 -27.71 -3.70 -12.26
CA VAL A 277 -26.24 -3.68 -12.16
C VAL A 277 -25.72 -2.31 -11.73
N CYS A 278 -26.40 -1.22 -12.07
CA CYS A 278 -26.01 0.13 -11.65
C CYS A 278 -26.12 0.28 -10.13
N ASP A 279 -27.21 -0.18 -9.52
CA ASP A 279 -27.37 -0.15 -8.06
C ASP A 279 -26.37 -1.07 -7.37
N LEU A 280 -26.13 -2.27 -7.92
CA LEU A 280 -25.11 -3.17 -7.41
C LEU A 280 -23.70 -2.56 -7.44
N LEU A 281 -23.35 -1.84 -8.52
CA LEU A 281 -22.07 -1.12 -8.62
C LEU A 281 -21.95 -0.06 -7.52
N LEU A 282 -23.01 0.73 -7.32
CA LEU A 282 -23.06 1.78 -6.30
C LEU A 282 -23.02 1.21 -4.88
N GLU A 283 -23.73 0.11 -4.63
CA GLU A 283 -23.71 -0.59 -3.34
C GLU A 283 -22.29 -1.10 -3.02
N ARG A 284 -21.61 -1.70 -4.01
CA ARG A 284 -20.23 -2.19 -3.85
C ARG A 284 -19.24 -1.06 -3.62
N LEU A 285 -19.40 0.08 -4.30
CA LEU A 285 -18.62 1.29 -4.06
C LEU A 285 -18.92 1.89 -2.68
N GLY A 286 -20.18 1.86 -2.21
CA GLY A 286 -20.57 2.30 -0.88
C GLY A 286 -19.95 1.45 0.24
N ARG A 287 -19.79 0.13 0.01
CA ARG A 287 -19.02 -0.73 0.93
C ARG A 287 -17.55 -0.30 1.01
N ALA A 288 -16.93 -0.01 -0.13
CA ALA A 288 -15.55 0.49 -0.19
C ALA A 288 -15.43 1.89 0.43
N GLU A 289 -16.44 2.75 0.25
CA GLU A 289 -16.51 4.09 0.85
C GLU A 289 -16.50 3.99 2.37
N ALA A 290 -17.35 3.14 2.94
CA ALA A 290 -17.41 2.91 4.37
C ALA A 290 -16.11 2.29 4.93
N GLU A 291 -15.41 1.42 4.17
CA GLU A 291 -14.08 0.92 4.57
C GLU A 291 -13.03 2.05 4.63
N VAL A 292 -13.05 2.96 3.64
CA VAL A 292 -12.07 4.06 3.54
C VAL A 292 -12.34 5.18 4.52
N GLU A 293 -13.60 5.60 4.68
CA GLU A 293 -14.03 6.66 5.60
C GLU A 293 -13.52 6.38 7.02
N ARG A 294 -13.74 5.17 7.53
CA ARG A 294 -13.30 4.74 8.88
C ARG A 294 -11.80 4.91 9.10
N LEU A 295 -10.98 4.65 8.08
CA LEU A 295 -9.52 4.79 8.18
C LEU A 295 -9.04 6.20 7.89
N VAL A 296 -9.73 6.98 7.07
CA VAL A 296 -9.40 8.39 6.81
C VAL A 296 -9.77 9.27 8.01
N GLU A 297 -10.93 9.07 8.64
CA GLU A 297 -11.36 9.80 9.83
C GLU A 297 -10.46 9.54 11.03
N ALA A 298 -9.99 8.31 11.21
CA ALA A 298 -8.97 7.97 12.21
C ALA A 298 -7.63 8.70 11.98
N SER A 299 -7.43 9.37 10.84
CA SER A 299 -6.28 10.23 10.55
C SER A 299 -6.53 11.71 10.90
N GLY A 300 -7.79 12.13 11.08
CA GLY A 300 -8.19 13.50 11.39
C GLY A 300 -8.07 13.86 12.88
N GLY A 301 -7.90 12.88 13.76
CA GLY A 301 -7.67 13.08 15.19
C GLY A 301 -6.20 12.89 15.56
N ARG A 302 -5.46 14.00 15.72
CA ARG A 302 -4.08 14.11 16.25
C ARG A 302 -2.94 13.64 15.34
N VAL A 303 -2.52 14.51 14.42
CA VAL A 303 -1.13 15.03 14.36
C VAL A 303 -1.20 16.45 13.80
N GLN A 304 -1.54 17.43 14.64
CA GLN A 304 -1.22 18.83 14.38
C GLN A 304 0.10 19.09 15.11
N GLY A 305 1.20 18.88 14.38
CA GLY A 305 2.49 19.39 14.80
C GLY A 305 2.44 20.92 14.82
N PRO A 306 3.15 21.60 15.74
CA PRO A 306 3.17 23.07 15.82
C PRO A 306 3.73 23.81 14.59
N ALA A 307 4.12 23.10 13.53
CA ALA A 307 4.89 23.64 12.41
C ALA A 307 4.06 24.06 11.18
N ASP A 308 2.79 23.65 11.08
CA ASP A 308 1.98 23.90 9.87
C ASP A 308 1.10 25.16 9.94
N ALA A 309 1.20 25.96 11.00
CA ALA A 309 0.49 27.23 11.12
C ALA A 309 1.21 28.44 10.46
N LEU A 310 2.34 28.24 9.75
CA LEU A 310 3.16 29.36 9.24
C LEU A 310 3.46 29.35 7.74
N ARG A 311 2.71 28.60 6.92
CA ARG A 311 2.94 28.56 5.45
C ARG A 311 1.73 28.95 4.60
N LYS A 312 0.87 29.80 5.14
CA LYS A 312 -0.19 30.43 4.34
C LYS A 312 -0.05 31.94 4.42
N ASP A 313 1.02 32.47 3.82
CA ASP A 313 1.09 33.82 3.27
C ASP A 313 2.35 33.92 2.38
N GLY A 314 2.16 34.26 1.10
CA GLY A 314 3.28 34.49 0.17
C GLY A 314 2.99 34.11 -1.27
N ALA A 315 2.19 34.91 -1.96
CA ALA A 315 2.15 34.94 -3.42
C ALA A 315 3.48 35.52 -3.96
N GLY A 316 4.01 34.96 -5.06
CA GLY A 316 5.19 35.50 -5.73
C GLY A 316 5.58 34.75 -7.01
N HIS A 317 5.33 35.41 -8.14
CA HIS A 317 5.68 35.05 -9.52
C HIS A 317 7.16 34.68 -9.72
N HIS A 318 7.47 33.77 -10.65
CA HIS A 318 8.47 33.97 -11.72
C HIS A 318 8.21 33.05 -12.93
N ARG A 319 8.30 33.64 -14.13
CA ARG A 319 8.23 33.03 -15.47
C ARG A 319 9.62 32.56 -15.92
N GLY A 320 9.67 31.63 -16.89
CA GLY A 320 10.71 31.66 -17.93
C GLY A 320 11.10 30.33 -18.61
N GLY A 321 10.78 30.22 -19.91
CA GLY A 321 11.53 29.49 -20.97
C GLY A 321 11.34 27.96 -21.03
N GLY A 322 10.98 27.29 -22.14
CA GLY A 322 10.91 27.65 -23.57
C GLY A 322 11.87 26.81 -24.42
N SER A 323 11.38 25.82 -25.18
CA SER A 323 11.92 25.23 -26.44
C SER A 323 11.19 23.89 -26.76
N SER A 324 10.27 23.81 -27.74
CA SER A 324 10.40 23.47 -29.19
C SER A 324 10.75 21.99 -29.48
N VAL A 325 9.81 21.13 -29.92
CA VAL A 325 9.27 20.81 -31.29
C VAL A 325 10.15 19.87 -32.14
N SER A 326 9.59 18.71 -32.50
CA SER A 326 9.65 17.90 -33.77
C SER A 326 9.47 16.41 -33.44
N ASP A 327 8.35 15.75 -33.73
CA ASP A 327 7.72 15.34 -35.00
C ASP A 327 8.56 14.38 -35.86
N ARG A 328 8.10 13.12 -35.97
CA ARG A 328 8.13 12.23 -37.15
C ARG A 328 7.67 10.80 -36.84
N ASP A 329 6.56 10.42 -37.45
CA ASP A 329 6.16 9.07 -37.89
C ASP A 329 6.24 9.05 -39.46
N PRO A 330 5.94 7.99 -40.26
CA PRO A 330 5.47 6.62 -39.97
C PRO A 330 6.14 5.50 -40.84
N GLY A 331 5.76 4.22 -40.66
CA GLY A 331 6.08 3.14 -41.62
C GLY A 331 5.57 1.72 -41.29
N TYR A 332 4.49 1.32 -41.98
CA TYR A 332 3.78 0.03 -42.07
C TYR A 332 4.54 -1.31 -41.92
N ALA A 333 3.94 -2.25 -41.18
CA ALA A 333 3.83 -3.67 -41.58
C ALA A 333 2.68 -4.37 -40.79
N LEU A 334 1.57 -4.62 -41.48
CA LEU A 334 0.47 -5.48 -41.03
C LEU A 334 0.87 -6.96 -41.19
N GLY A 335 0.41 -7.82 -40.28
CA GLY A 335 0.18 -9.23 -40.60
C GLY A 335 0.45 -10.22 -39.47
N SER A 336 -0.63 -10.80 -38.94
CA SER A 336 -0.65 -12.12 -38.27
C SER A 336 -0.09 -12.28 -36.85
N VAL A 337 0.70 -11.35 -36.28
CA VAL A 337 1.25 -11.50 -34.90
C VAL A 337 0.42 -10.78 -33.82
N ALA A 338 -0.63 -10.06 -34.23
CA ALA A 338 -1.43 -9.23 -33.31
C ALA A 338 -2.53 -9.99 -32.55
N VAL A 339 -2.98 -11.14 -33.06
CA VAL A 339 -4.10 -11.89 -32.44
C VAL A 339 -3.62 -12.73 -31.25
N GLU A 340 -2.43 -13.35 -31.33
CA GLU A 340 -1.87 -14.13 -30.21
C GLU A 340 -1.32 -13.24 -29.08
N ARG A 341 -0.81 -12.04 -29.39
CA ARG A 341 -0.50 -11.02 -28.38
C ARG A 341 -1.75 -10.39 -27.74
N GLY A 342 -2.91 -10.49 -28.39
CA GLY A 342 -4.18 -10.00 -27.85
C GLY A 342 -4.71 -10.88 -26.72
N VAL A 343 -4.69 -12.20 -26.89
CA VAL A 343 -5.24 -13.14 -25.89
C VAL A 343 -4.31 -13.30 -24.68
N ALA A 344 -2.99 -13.29 -24.89
CA ALA A 344 -2.01 -13.29 -23.79
C ALA A 344 -1.92 -11.93 -23.05
N ARG A 345 -2.41 -10.84 -23.64
CA ARG A 345 -2.61 -9.56 -22.94
C ARG A 345 -3.97 -9.49 -22.24
N LEU A 346 -5.01 -10.15 -22.73
CA LEU A 346 -6.33 -10.18 -22.06
C LEU A 346 -6.32 -10.90 -20.71
N PHE A 347 -5.40 -11.85 -20.49
CA PHE A 347 -5.18 -12.47 -19.17
C PHE A 347 -4.02 -11.88 -18.35
N ARG A 348 -3.32 -10.87 -18.87
CA ARG A 348 -2.18 -10.21 -18.21
C ARG A 348 -2.32 -8.70 -18.09
N ALA A 349 -3.36 -8.12 -18.66
CA ALA A 349 -3.87 -6.80 -18.35
C ALA A 349 -4.60 -6.86 -17.00
N ARG A 350 -3.85 -7.17 -15.94
CA ARG A 350 -4.05 -6.42 -14.71
C ARG A 350 -4.07 -4.97 -15.13
N THR A 351 -5.17 -4.29 -14.90
CA THR A 351 -5.26 -2.83 -14.99
C THR A 351 -4.11 -2.29 -14.18
N LYS A 352 -2.96 -2.03 -14.81
CA LYS A 352 -1.84 -1.36 -14.19
C LYS A 352 -2.43 -0.01 -13.82
N ILE A 353 -2.67 0.20 -12.54
CA ILE A 353 -3.02 1.51 -12.01
C ILE A 353 -1.74 2.33 -12.21
N THR A 354 -1.56 2.85 -13.43
CA THR A 354 -0.42 3.68 -13.83
C THR A 354 -0.67 5.07 -13.28
N GLY A 355 -0.49 5.20 -11.96
CA GLY A 355 -0.61 6.43 -11.20
C GLY A 355 -0.44 6.14 -9.73
N THR A 356 0.24 7.04 -9.00
CA THR A 356 0.29 6.97 -7.54
C THR A 356 -1.11 7.19 -6.99
N VAL A 357 -1.65 6.20 -6.28
CA VAL A 357 -2.97 6.29 -5.66
C VAL A 357 -2.79 7.02 -4.33
N LYS A 358 -3.38 8.20 -4.22
CA LYS A 358 -3.40 8.94 -2.96
C LYS A 358 -4.29 8.20 -1.96
N PHE A 359 -3.86 8.17 -0.70
CA PHE A 359 -4.68 7.67 0.40
C PHE A 359 -5.76 8.71 0.76
N THR A 360 -6.73 8.88 -0.13
CA THR A 360 -7.91 9.71 0.09
C THR A 360 -9.14 8.97 -0.42
N GLN A 361 -10.29 9.22 0.20
CA GLN A 361 -11.56 8.62 -0.19
C GLN A 361 -11.86 8.84 -1.68
N ALA A 362 -11.79 10.10 -2.12
CA ALA A 362 -12.01 10.48 -3.52
C ALA A 362 -11.09 9.74 -4.52
N ALA A 363 -9.79 9.63 -4.22
CA ALA A 363 -8.84 8.97 -5.11
C ALA A 363 -9.06 7.45 -5.18
N LEU A 364 -9.32 6.82 -4.03
CA LEU A 364 -9.55 5.37 -3.95
C LEU A 364 -10.87 4.98 -4.62
N LEU A 365 -11.96 5.68 -4.30
CA LEU A 365 -13.26 5.42 -4.92
C LEU A 365 -13.27 5.73 -6.41
N GLY A 366 -12.63 6.83 -6.82
CA GLY A 366 -12.44 7.15 -8.23
C GLY A 366 -11.68 6.05 -8.99
N ALA A 367 -10.61 5.51 -8.40
CA ALA A 367 -9.84 4.43 -9.02
C ALA A 367 -10.63 3.12 -9.13
N ILE A 368 -11.39 2.75 -8.09
CA ILE A 368 -12.26 1.57 -8.10
C ILE A 368 -13.38 1.73 -9.14
N ALA A 369 -14.06 2.88 -9.16
CA ALA A 369 -15.10 3.20 -10.13
C ALA A 369 -14.55 3.16 -11.57
N ALA A 370 -13.37 3.75 -11.80
CA ALA A 370 -12.69 3.72 -13.08
C ALA A 370 -12.37 2.28 -13.53
N SER A 371 -11.98 1.39 -12.62
CA SER A 371 -11.78 -0.03 -12.95
C SER A 371 -13.07 -0.69 -13.43
N GLY A 372 -14.19 -0.48 -12.71
CA GLY A 372 -15.49 -1.02 -13.10
C GLY A 372 -15.99 -0.49 -14.44
N LEU A 373 -15.86 0.82 -14.67
CA LEU A 373 -16.28 1.47 -15.92
C LEU A 373 -15.47 1.01 -17.13
N LYS A 374 -14.14 0.85 -16.99
CA LYS A 374 -13.29 0.27 -18.04
C LYS A 374 -13.75 -1.14 -18.40
N SER A 375 -13.99 -1.99 -17.40
CA SER A 375 -14.49 -3.34 -17.64
C SER A 375 -15.88 -3.36 -18.28
N LEU A 376 -16.77 -2.42 -17.90
CA LEU A 376 -18.07 -2.27 -18.54
C LEU A 376 -17.94 -1.85 -20.01
N ALA A 377 -17.11 -0.85 -20.32
CA ALA A 377 -16.85 -0.40 -21.68
C ALA A 377 -16.34 -1.55 -22.56
N GLU A 378 -15.34 -2.31 -22.10
CA GLU A 378 -14.85 -3.47 -22.85
C GLU A 378 -15.90 -4.57 -22.99
N SER A 379 -16.72 -4.81 -21.96
CA SER A 379 -17.80 -5.79 -22.04
C SER A 379 -18.84 -5.42 -23.09
N VAL A 380 -19.13 -4.12 -23.22
CA VAL A 380 -20.05 -3.55 -24.23
C VAL A 380 -19.44 -3.62 -25.64
N ARG A 381 -18.13 -3.39 -25.80
CA ARG A 381 -17.44 -3.51 -27.11
C ARG A 381 -17.60 -4.89 -27.76
N LEU A 382 -17.81 -5.92 -26.94
CA LEU A 382 -18.04 -7.29 -27.39
C LEU A 382 -19.50 -7.59 -27.78
N GLN A 383 -20.41 -6.64 -27.61
CA GLN A 383 -21.83 -6.81 -27.91
C GLN A 383 -22.19 -6.24 -29.29
N THR A 384 -23.43 -6.50 -29.70
CA THR A 384 -24.11 -5.80 -30.80
C THR A 384 -25.40 -5.21 -30.23
N LEU A 385 -25.60 -3.90 -30.39
CA LEU A 385 -26.70 -3.20 -29.76
C LEU A 385 -27.76 -2.81 -30.79
N GLY A 386 -29.03 -3.03 -30.47
CA GLY A 386 -30.15 -2.38 -31.13
C GLY A 386 -30.36 -0.97 -30.58
N ARG A 387 -31.29 -0.22 -31.17
CA ARG A 387 -31.63 1.14 -30.74
C ARG A 387 -31.96 1.21 -29.24
N ALA A 388 -32.90 0.40 -28.78
CA ALA A 388 -33.31 0.38 -27.39
C ALA A 388 -32.19 -0.05 -26.43
N GLY A 389 -31.30 -0.95 -26.87
CA GLY A 389 -30.12 -1.36 -26.11
C GLY A 389 -29.13 -0.21 -25.90
N LEU A 390 -28.88 0.58 -26.94
CA LEU A 390 -28.04 1.78 -26.86
C LEU A 390 -28.67 2.84 -25.93
N GLN A 391 -29.99 3.06 -26.04
CA GLN A 391 -30.72 4.00 -25.19
C GLN A 391 -30.71 3.56 -23.72
N GLN A 392 -30.82 2.25 -23.43
CA GLN A 392 -30.66 1.72 -22.08
C GLN A 392 -29.25 1.96 -21.52
N LEU A 393 -28.21 1.78 -22.33
CA LEU A 393 -26.84 2.05 -21.91
C LEU A 393 -26.63 3.54 -21.61
N GLN A 394 -27.22 4.42 -22.43
CA GLN A 394 -27.23 5.87 -22.20
C GLN A 394 -27.94 6.22 -20.89
N LEU A 395 -29.09 5.59 -20.60
CA LEU A 395 -29.84 5.78 -19.35
C LEU A 395 -29.01 5.34 -18.13
N ASP A 396 -28.37 4.18 -18.20
CA ASP A 396 -27.49 3.68 -17.14
C ASP A 396 -26.32 4.64 -16.87
N ALA A 397 -25.69 5.17 -17.93
CA ALA A 397 -24.60 6.13 -17.83
C ALA A 397 -25.06 7.44 -17.19
N ALA A 398 -26.23 7.96 -17.59
CA ALA A 398 -26.83 9.16 -17.02
C ALA A 398 -27.17 8.97 -15.53
N TYR A 399 -27.65 7.79 -15.14
CA TYR A 399 -27.93 7.44 -13.75
C TYR A 399 -26.66 7.36 -12.87
N LEU A 400 -25.61 6.73 -13.40
CA LEU A 400 -24.35 6.51 -12.68
C LEU A 400 -23.53 7.79 -12.52
N ARG A 401 -23.45 8.63 -13.56
CA ARG A 401 -22.59 9.83 -13.61
C ARG A 401 -22.62 10.68 -12.34
N PRO A 402 -23.75 11.27 -11.91
CA PRO A 402 -23.76 12.18 -10.75
C PRO A 402 -23.39 11.48 -9.44
N ARG A 403 -23.68 10.17 -9.33
CA ARG A 403 -23.39 9.37 -8.14
C ARG A 403 -21.91 9.01 -8.06
N LEU A 404 -21.31 8.58 -9.17
CA LEU A 404 -19.88 8.27 -9.23
C LEU A 404 -19.01 9.52 -9.06
N LEU A 405 -19.43 10.67 -9.62
CA LEU A 405 -18.72 11.94 -9.45
C LEU A 405 -18.73 12.43 -8.00
N ARG A 406 -19.82 12.19 -7.26
CA ARG A 406 -19.89 12.49 -5.83
C ARG A 406 -18.84 11.70 -5.05
N LEU A 407 -18.77 10.39 -5.30
CA LEU A 407 -17.82 9.49 -4.66
C LEU A 407 -16.36 9.82 -5.01
N ALA A 408 -16.10 10.32 -6.24
CA ALA A 408 -14.77 10.71 -6.71
C ALA A 408 -14.31 12.12 -6.27
N GLY A 409 -15.01 12.75 -5.32
CA GLY A 409 -14.62 14.04 -4.73
C GLY A 409 -15.31 15.28 -5.32
N GLY A 410 -16.38 15.11 -6.10
CA GLY A 410 -17.05 16.19 -6.82
C GLY A 410 -16.19 16.76 -7.94
N GLY A 411 -16.80 17.48 -8.89
CA GLY A 411 -16.17 17.89 -10.18
C GLY A 411 -14.89 18.74 -10.13
N GLY A 412 -14.25 18.94 -8.97
CA GLY A 412 -12.98 19.66 -8.79
C GLY A 412 -11.74 18.79 -8.61
N GLY A 413 -11.85 17.45 -8.53
CA GLY A 413 -10.70 16.54 -8.39
C GLY A 413 -10.36 15.81 -9.70
N GLY A 414 -9.06 15.64 -10.01
CA GLY A 414 -8.62 14.92 -11.22
C GLY A 414 -9.13 13.47 -11.36
N GLY A 415 -9.56 12.85 -10.26
CA GLY A 415 -10.26 11.56 -10.29
C GLY A 415 -11.69 11.63 -10.83
N ALA A 416 -12.42 12.72 -10.55
CA ALA A 416 -13.79 12.90 -11.02
C ALA A 416 -13.84 13.13 -12.54
N GLU A 417 -12.90 13.89 -13.09
CA GLU A 417 -12.78 14.08 -14.54
C GLU A 417 -12.53 12.76 -15.26
N GLY A 418 -11.59 11.94 -14.78
CA GLY A 418 -11.33 10.61 -15.35
C GLY A 418 -12.54 9.67 -15.27
N VAL A 419 -13.32 9.74 -14.19
CA VAL A 419 -14.57 8.99 -14.06
C VAL A 419 -15.64 9.50 -15.05
N ALA A 420 -15.81 10.82 -15.21
CA ALA A 420 -16.72 11.39 -16.19
C ALA A 420 -16.39 10.92 -17.62
N GLN A 421 -15.12 11.01 -18.01
CA GLN A 421 -14.64 10.55 -19.32
C GLN A 421 -14.93 9.07 -19.54
N LEU A 422 -14.72 8.23 -18.53
CA LEU A 422 -15.02 6.79 -18.63
C LEU A 422 -16.52 6.49 -18.71
N VAL A 423 -17.38 7.32 -18.12
CA VAL A 423 -18.83 7.18 -18.31
C VAL A 423 -19.24 7.50 -19.75
N ASP A 424 -18.66 8.55 -20.34
CA ASP A 424 -18.89 8.88 -21.76
C ASP A 424 -18.36 7.78 -22.68
N GLU A 425 -17.18 7.24 -22.36
CA GLU A 425 -16.54 6.14 -23.10
C GLU A 425 -17.42 4.88 -23.15
N VAL A 426 -18.15 4.56 -22.07
CA VAL A 426 -19.09 3.42 -22.07
C VAL A 426 -20.18 3.61 -23.12
N VAL A 427 -20.77 4.82 -23.21
CA VAL A 427 -21.82 5.11 -24.20
C VAL A 427 -21.24 5.15 -25.62
N ALA A 428 -20.05 5.75 -25.79
CA ALA A 428 -19.34 5.77 -27.06
C ALA A 428 -19.04 4.35 -27.58
N ALA A 429 -18.52 3.48 -26.72
CA ALA A 429 -18.31 2.07 -27.03
C ALA A 429 -19.61 1.35 -27.44
N GLY A 430 -20.74 1.68 -26.82
CA GLY A 430 -22.05 1.17 -27.24
C GLY A 430 -22.48 1.68 -28.60
N ALA A 431 -22.28 2.97 -28.89
CA ALA A 431 -22.66 3.59 -30.16
C ALA A 431 -21.87 3.01 -31.34
N GLU A 432 -20.57 2.75 -31.17
CA GLU A 432 -19.73 2.06 -32.17
C GLU A 432 -20.21 0.65 -32.51
N ARG A 433 -20.93 0.01 -31.58
CA ARG A 433 -21.45 -1.35 -31.70
C ARG A 433 -22.94 -1.42 -32.04
N ALA A 434 -23.60 -0.27 -32.17
CA ALA A 434 -25.02 -0.18 -32.43
C ALA A 434 -25.33 -0.32 -33.93
N VAL A 435 -26.40 -1.05 -34.26
CA VAL A 435 -26.91 -1.17 -35.63
C VAL A 435 -27.48 0.18 -36.11
N GLU A 436 -28.07 0.95 -35.19
CA GLU A 436 -28.67 2.26 -35.43
C GLU A 436 -28.15 3.29 -34.41
N ALA A 437 -26.93 3.77 -34.62
CA ALA A 437 -26.27 4.72 -33.70
C ALA A 437 -26.96 6.10 -33.60
N GLY A 438 -27.89 6.42 -34.51
CA GLY A 438 -28.41 7.78 -34.70
C GLY A 438 -29.57 8.22 -33.80
N GLN A 439 -30.05 7.40 -32.86
CA GLN A 439 -31.25 7.71 -32.06
C GLN A 439 -31.03 7.52 -30.55
N LEU A 440 -30.12 8.32 -29.99
CA LEU A 440 -30.01 8.52 -28.55
C LEU A 440 -31.27 9.23 -27.98
N LEU A 441 -31.57 9.00 -26.71
CA LEU A 441 -32.58 9.75 -25.98
C LEU A 441 -32.12 11.20 -25.81
N ASP A 442 -33.06 12.13 -25.89
CA ASP A 442 -32.82 13.51 -25.51
C ASP A 442 -32.68 13.63 -23.98
N GLN A 443 -32.02 14.70 -23.54
CA GLN A 443 -31.77 14.91 -22.12
C GLN A 443 -33.09 14.99 -21.32
N ALA A 444 -34.14 15.59 -21.90
CA ALA A 444 -35.44 15.72 -21.26
C ALA A 444 -36.17 14.37 -21.08
N ALA A 445 -36.03 13.40 -21.99
CA ALA A 445 -36.55 12.05 -21.77
C ALA A 445 -35.76 11.31 -20.69
N LEU A 446 -34.42 11.41 -20.70
CA LEU A 446 -33.58 10.81 -19.66
C LEU A 446 -33.97 11.32 -18.28
N ASP A 447 -34.07 12.64 -18.10
CA ASP A 447 -34.41 13.25 -16.82
C ASP A 447 -35.81 12.83 -16.34
N ARG A 448 -36.79 12.74 -17.25
CA ARG A 448 -38.14 12.24 -16.92
C ARG A 448 -38.14 10.79 -16.46
N ILE A 449 -37.41 9.92 -17.16
CA ILE A 449 -37.32 8.49 -16.81
C ILE A 449 -36.64 8.33 -15.45
N LEU A 450 -35.54 9.06 -15.21
CA LEU A 450 -34.82 9.01 -13.94
C LEU A 450 -35.63 9.58 -12.77
N ALA A 451 -36.43 10.63 -13.00
CA ALA A 451 -37.34 11.17 -11.99
C ALA A 451 -38.42 10.15 -11.61
N ALA A 452 -39.07 9.53 -12.61
CA ALA A 452 -40.10 8.51 -12.37
C ALA A 452 -39.55 7.26 -11.67
N ALA A 453 -38.32 6.86 -11.98
CA ALA A 453 -37.65 5.74 -11.31
C ALA A 453 -37.28 6.05 -9.84
N GLY A 454 -37.02 7.32 -9.50
CA GLY A 454 -36.72 7.77 -8.15
C GLY A 454 -37.93 7.80 -7.21
N GLU A 455 -39.14 8.06 -7.74
CA GLU A 455 -40.38 8.11 -6.95
C GLU A 455 -40.94 6.72 -6.59
N GLY A 456 -40.59 5.67 -7.34
CA GLY A 456 -41.05 4.30 -7.09
C GLY A 456 -40.29 3.50 -6.02
N GLY A 457 -39.22 4.06 -5.44
CA GLY A 457 -38.38 3.39 -4.43
C GLY A 457 -38.69 3.76 -2.97
N ALA A 458 -39.72 4.56 -2.72
CA ALA A 458 -40.11 5.05 -1.39
C ALA A 458 -41.51 4.58 -0.93
N ALA A 459 -42.05 3.51 -1.53
CA ALA A 459 -43.35 2.93 -1.18
C ALA A 459 -43.21 1.56 -0.51
#